data_AF-A0A920U9C5-F1
#
_entry.id   AF-A0A920U9C5-F1
#
_cell.length_a   1.000
_cell.length_b   1.000
_cell.length_c   1.000
_cell.angle_alpha   90.00
_cell.angle_beta   90.00
_cell.angle_gamma   90.00
#
_symmetry.space_group_name_H-M   'P 1'
#
loop_
_entity.id
_entity.type
_entity.pdbx_description
1 polymer ?
#
loop_
_entity_poly.entity_id
_entity_poly.type
_entity_poly.pdbx_seq_one_letter_code
_entity_poly.pdbx_strand_id
1 'polypeptide(L)'
;MGPDSWGAARLAAGAGLVPVEGLEAGDADFAFCAVRPPGHHATPDRSMGFCLLNNVAVTATALTKTGHRVAIVDVDAHHGNGTQDVFYEDDQVLFVSSTSGRYTRAVVQLTRRGLVSGPAPP
;
A
#
# COMPACT_ATOMS: atom_id res chain seq x y z
N MET A 1 13.55 -15.80 -7.99
CA MET A 1 12.15 -16.21 -7.77
C MET A 1 12.06 -17.72 -7.90
N GLY A 2 11.27 -18.39 -7.08
CA GLY A 2 10.98 -19.82 -7.25
C GLY A 2 9.91 -20.06 -8.32
N PRO A 3 9.72 -21.31 -8.77
CA PRO A 3 8.77 -21.64 -9.84
C PRO A 3 7.34 -21.17 -9.56
N ASP A 4 6.88 -21.25 -8.30
CA ASP A 4 5.50 -20.87 -7.93
C ASP A 4 5.34 -19.40 -7.49
N SER A 5 6.42 -18.61 -7.53
CA SER A 5 6.40 -17.24 -6.99
C SER A 5 5.45 -16.32 -7.74
N TRP A 6 5.28 -16.52 -9.05
CA TRP A 6 4.34 -15.71 -9.85
C TRP A 6 2.88 -16.00 -9.51
N GLY A 7 2.53 -17.28 -9.38
CA GLY A 7 1.19 -17.70 -8.97
C GLY A 7 0.85 -17.16 -7.58
N ALA A 8 1.78 -17.31 -6.62
CA ALA A 8 1.62 -16.76 -5.28
C ALA A 8 1.47 -15.23 -5.27
N ALA A 9 2.27 -14.50 -6.06
CA ALA A 9 2.17 -13.04 -6.16
C ALA A 9 0.82 -12.58 -6.73
N ARG A 10 0.29 -13.26 -7.75
CA ARG A 10 -1.03 -12.93 -8.30
C ARG A 10 -2.15 -13.15 -7.28
N LEU A 11 -2.09 -14.25 -6.52
CA LEU A 11 -3.06 -14.51 -5.44
C LEU A 11 -2.94 -13.47 -4.33
N ALA A 12 -1.72 -13.14 -3.90
CA ALA A 12 -1.47 -12.12 -2.87
C ALA A 12 -1.98 -10.73 -3.31
N ALA A 13 -1.78 -10.36 -4.57
CA ALA A 13 -2.21 -9.07 -5.10
C ALA A 13 -3.74 -8.97 -5.24
N GLY A 14 -4.42 -10.07 -5.55
CA GLY A 14 -5.89 -10.11 -5.65
C GLY A 14 -6.62 -10.27 -4.30
N ALA A 15 -5.93 -10.67 -3.24
CA ALA A 15 -6.57 -11.01 -1.97
C ALA A 15 -7.36 -9.86 -1.35
N GLY A 16 -6.88 -8.61 -1.48
CA GLY A 16 -7.55 -7.43 -0.95
C GLY A 16 -8.87 -7.09 -1.66
N LEU A 17 -9.11 -7.63 -2.86
CA LEU A 17 -10.37 -7.44 -3.59
C LEU A 17 -11.51 -8.30 -3.04
N VAL A 18 -11.19 -9.48 -2.48
CA VAL A 18 -12.17 -10.46 -1.99
C VAL A 18 -13.06 -9.90 -0.86
N PRO A 19 -12.53 -9.26 0.19
CA PRO A 19 -13.37 -8.76 1.28
C PRO A 19 -14.15 -7.48 0.94
N VAL A 20 -13.86 -6.79 -0.17
CA VAL A 20 -14.47 -5.49 -0.48
C VAL A 20 -15.99 -5.57 -0.52
N GLU A 21 -16.55 -6.58 -1.20
CA GLU A 21 -18.01 -6.73 -1.32
C GLU A 21 -18.68 -6.92 0.05
N GLY A 22 -18.10 -7.74 0.92
CA GLY A 22 -18.63 -7.96 2.27
C GLY A 22 -18.52 -6.73 3.16
N LEU A 23 -17.44 -5.95 3.02
CA LEU A 23 -17.28 -4.67 3.73
C LEU A 23 -18.29 -3.63 3.24
N GLU A 24 -18.54 -3.56 1.93
CA GLU A 24 -19.54 -2.64 1.35
C GLU A 24 -20.98 -3.05 1.71
N ALA A 25 -21.27 -4.34 1.83
CA ALA A 25 -22.57 -4.86 2.26
C ALA A 25 -22.82 -4.71 3.77
N GLY A 26 -21.78 -4.42 4.56
CA GLY A 26 -21.86 -4.33 6.02
C GLY A 26 -21.81 -5.69 6.73
N ASP A 27 -21.34 -6.74 6.07
CA ASP A 27 -21.17 -8.07 6.67
C ASP A 27 -19.98 -8.13 7.64
N ALA A 28 -19.05 -7.18 7.54
CA ALA A 28 -17.91 -7.00 8.43
C ALA A 28 -17.48 -5.53 8.50
N ASP A 29 -16.84 -5.14 9.60
CA ASP A 29 -16.29 -3.79 9.78
C ASP A 29 -14.85 -3.66 9.26
N PHE A 30 -14.11 -4.77 9.20
CA PHE A 30 -12.71 -4.81 8.77
C PHE A 30 -12.32 -6.19 8.22
N ALA A 31 -11.25 -6.22 7.43
CA ALA A 31 -10.68 -7.45 6.89
C ALA A 31 -9.15 -7.45 7.03
N PHE A 32 -8.57 -8.65 7.17
CA PHE A 32 -7.13 -8.86 7.21
C PHE A 32 -6.72 -9.87 6.14
N CYS A 33 -5.79 -9.48 5.27
CA CYS A 33 -5.27 -10.34 4.21
C CYS A 33 -3.91 -10.94 4.61
N ALA A 34 -3.89 -12.17 5.10
CA ALA A 34 -2.68 -12.89 5.48
C ALA A 34 -1.96 -13.48 4.24
N VAL A 35 -1.26 -12.63 3.49
CA VAL A 35 -0.69 -13.01 2.18
C VAL A 35 0.83 -12.92 2.12
N ARG A 36 1.42 -13.69 1.20
CA ARG A 36 2.83 -13.65 0.82
C ARG A 36 2.95 -14.01 -0.68
N PRO A 37 3.79 -13.33 -1.47
CA PRO A 37 4.77 -12.27 -1.14
C PRO A 37 4.17 -10.90 -0.78
N PRO A 38 4.95 -10.01 -0.12
CA PRO A 38 4.54 -8.63 0.19
C PRO A 38 4.47 -7.76 -1.08
N GLY A 39 4.07 -6.48 -0.95
CA GLY A 39 3.84 -5.61 -2.11
C GLY A 39 4.35 -4.17 -2.10
N HIS A 40 4.53 -3.51 -0.96
CA HIS A 40 4.67 -2.05 -0.89
C HIS A 40 5.93 -1.44 -1.55
N HIS A 41 6.91 -2.26 -1.95
CA HIS A 41 8.11 -1.82 -2.68
C HIS A 41 8.02 -1.96 -4.20
N ALA A 42 7.03 -2.70 -4.73
CA ALA A 42 6.88 -2.90 -6.17
C ALA A 42 6.34 -1.61 -6.82
N THR A 43 7.12 -1.03 -7.72
CA THR A 43 6.72 0.10 -8.57
C THR A 43 5.95 -0.42 -9.80
N PRO A 44 5.35 0.46 -10.63
CA PRO A 44 4.67 0.02 -11.86
C PRO A 44 5.54 -0.80 -12.82
N ASP A 45 6.85 -0.57 -12.81
CA ASP A 45 7.81 -1.12 -13.78
C ASP A 45 8.92 -1.99 -13.13
N ARG A 46 8.95 -2.13 -11.80
CA ARG A 46 10.05 -2.81 -11.10
C ARG A 46 9.62 -3.55 -9.83
N SER A 47 10.04 -4.81 -9.73
CA SER A 47 10.01 -5.60 -8.51
C SER A 47 11.26 -5.37 -7.65
N MET A 48 11.11 -5.23 -6.33
CA MET A 48 12.23 -5.15 -5.36
C MET A 48 11.75 -5.35 -3.91
N GLY A 49 12.68 -5.46 -2.95
CA GLY A 49 12.32 -5.60 -1.53
C GLY A 49 11.40 -6.79 -1.25
N PHE A 50 11.62 -7.91 -1.95
CA PHE A 50 10.75 -9.10 -1.95
C PHE A 50 9.34 -8.91 -2.52
N CYS A 51 8.99 -7.70 -2.97
CA CYS A 51 7.71 -7.36 -3.57
C CYS A 51 7.76 -7.59 -5.08
N LEU A 52 6.88 -8.47 -5.57
CA LEU A 52 6.75 -8.76 -7.01
C LEU A 52 5.64 -7.91 -7.65
N LEU A 53 4.52 -7.77 -6.95
CA LEU A 53 3.37 -6.96 -7.33
C LEU A 53 2.95 -6.14 -6.10
N ASN A 54 2.37 -4.96 -6.32
CA ASN A 54 1.93 -4.11 -5.22
C ASN A 54 0.49 -4.44 -4.81
N ASN A 55 0.35 -5.31 -3.81
CA ASN A 55 -0.95 -5.83 -3.35
C ASN A 55 -1.92 -4.71 -2.92
N VAL A 56 -1.43 -3.72 -2.15
CA VAL A 56 -2.27 -2.61 -1.68
C VAL A 56 -2.64 -1.65 -2.81
N ALA A 57 -1.74 -1.43 -3.77
CA ALA A 57 -2.04 -0.61 -4.92
C ALA A 57 -3.13 -1.23 -5.81
N VAL A 58 -3.11 -2.54 -6.04
CA VAL A 58 -4.16 -3.23 -6.80
C VAL A 58 -5.54 -2.99 -6.18
N THR A 59 -5.65 -3.13 -4.86
CA THR A 59 -6.92 -2.93 -4.14
C THR A 59 -7.35 -1.47 -4.18
N ALA A 60 -6.44 -0.53 -3.89
CA ALA A 60 -6.73 0.89 -3.93
C ALA A 60 -7.17 1.37 -5.32
N THR A 61 -6.50 0.94 -6.40
CA THR A 61 -6.90 1.25 -7.78
C THR A 61 -8.27 0.68 -8.14
N ALA A 62 -8.64 -0.48 -7.61
CA ALA A 62 -9.99 -1.02 -7.84
C ALA A 62 -11.06 -0.15 -7.16
N LEU A 63 -10.82 0.29 -5.93
CA LEU A 63 -11.72 1.17 -5.18
C LEU A 63 -11.81 2.58 -5.80
N THR A 64 -10.71 3.16 -6.27
CA THR A 64 -10.78 4.49 -6.91
C THR A 64 -11.58 4.48 -8.20
N LYS A 65 -11.54 3.37 -8.95
CA LYS A 65 -12.37 3.15 -10.15
C LYS A 65 -13.87 3.07 -9.86
N THR A 66 -14.28 2.70 -8.65
CA THR A 66 -15.69 2.72 -8.22
C THR A 66 -16.09 4.06 -7.58
N GLY A 67 -15.19 5.04 -7.55
CA GLY A 67 -15.45 6.39 -7.05
C GLY A 67 -15.05 6.61 -5.59
N HIS A 68 -14.44 5.62 -4.91
CA HIS A 68 -13.94 5.80 -3.56
C HIS A 68 -12.69 6.71 -3.52
N ARG A 69 -12.54 7.42 -2.40
CA ARG A 69 -11.27 8.06 -2.03
C ARG A 69 -10.59 7.17 -1.00
N VAL A 70 -9.33 6.83 -1.24
CA VAL A 70 -8.61 5.82 -0.46
C VAL A 70 -7.50 6.47 0.36
N ALA A 71 -7.38 6.07 1.63
CA ALA A 71 -6.20 6.36 2.43
C ALA A 71 -5.42 5.06 2.66
N ILE A 72 -4.14 5.04 2.26
CA ILE A 72 -3.22 3.95 2.52
C ILE A 72 -2.29 4.38 3.63
N VAL A 73 -2.35 3.65 4.76
CA VAL A 73 -1.47 3.85 5.91
C VAL A 73 -0.49 2.68 5.97
N ASP A 74 0.77 2.96 5.66
CA ASP A 74 1.86 2.00 5.68
C ASP A 74 2.67 2.15 6.98
N VAL A 75 2.56 1.13 7.83
CA VAL A 75 3.25 1.04 9.12
C VAL A 75 4.46 0.11 9.08
N ASP A 76 4.83 -0.40 7.89
CA ASP A 76 6.05 -1.18 7.74
C ASP A 76 7.28 -0.30 8.04
N ALA A 77 8.31 -0.90 8.65
CA ALA A 77 9.54 -0.19 9.00
C ALA A 77 10.27 0.36 7.77
N HIS A 78 10.08 -0.24 6.59
CA HIS A 78 10.62 0.24 5.33
C HIS A 78 9.65 1.16 4.63
N HIS A 79 10.19 2.17 3.94
CA HIS A 79 9.38 3.07 3.12
C HIS A 79 8.66 2.29 2.02
N GLY A 80 7.33 2.38 1.95
CA GLY A 80 6.51 1.83 0.87
C GLY A 80 6.66 2.61 -0.43
N ASN A 81 7.89 2.71 -0.95
CA ASN A 81 8.24 3.52 -2.10
C ASN A 81 7.48 3.11 -3.37
N GLY A 82 7.09 1.83 -3.50
CA GLY A 82 6.36 1.34 -4.66
C GLY A 82 4.93 1.87 -4.66
N THR A 83 4.29 1.85 -3.48
CA THR A 83 2.96 2.44 -3.30
C THR A 83 2.98 3.95 -3.52
N GLN A 84 4.01 4.62 -3.03
CA GLN A 84 4.20 6.04 -3.29
C GLN A 84 4.31 6.34 -4.79
N ASP A 85 5.12 5.56 -5.51
CA ASP A 85 5.35 5.76 -6.94
C ASP A 85 4.07 5.58 -7.75
N VAL A 86 3.26 4.55 -7.43
CA VAL A 86 1.97 4.31 -8.10
C VAL A 86 1.00 5.50 -7.96
N PHE A 87 0.93 6.12 -6.77
CA PHE A 87 -0.08 7.12 -6.45
C PHE A 87 0.46 8.54 -6.32
N TYR A 88 1.70 8.80 -6.73
CA TYR A 88 2.35 10.09 -6.49
C TYR A 88 1.54 11.27 -7.05
N GLU A 89 0.88 11.05 -8.19
CA GLU A 89 0.08 12.04 -8.90
C GLU A 89 -1.43 11.82 -8.79
N ASP A 90 -1.88 10.78 -8.08
CA ASP A 90 -3.30 10.43 -7.90
C ASP A 90 -3.88 11.15 -6.67
N ASP A 91 -4.86 12.03 -6.88
CA ASP A 91 -5.50 12.80 -5.80
C ASP A 91 -6.69 12.09 -5.15
N GLN A 92 -7.09 10.92 -5.68
CA GLN A 92 -8.05 10.03 -5.06
C GLN A 92 -7.40 9.19 -3.95
N VAL A 93 -6.07 9.12 -3.91
CA VAL A 93 -5.31 8.33 -2.93
C VAL A 93 -4.41 9.20 -2.03
N LEU A 94 -4.65 9.11 -0.72
CA LEU A 94 -3.73 9.61 0.30
C LEU A 94 -2.79 8.47 0.70
N PHE A 95 -1.48 8.63 0.51
CA PHE A 95 -0.48 7.68 1.01
C PHE A 95 0.26 8.27 2.21
N VAL A 96 0.35 7.51 3.30
CA VAL A 96 1.11 7.85 4.50
C VAL A 96 2.00 6.66 4.84
N SER A 97 3.30 6.88 5.05
CA SER A 97 4.22 5.81 5.47
C SER A 97 4.97 6.22 6.74
N SER A 98 5.23 5.28 7.63
CA SER A 98 6.07 5.45 8.81
C SER A 98 7.31 4.58 8.70
N THR A 99 8.43 5.15 8.26
CA THR A 99 9.69 4.41 8.03
C THR A 99 10.71 4.64 9.15
N SER A 100 11.52 3.62 9.49
CA SER A 100 12.63 3.73 10.42
C SER A 100 13.90 4.25 9.73
N GLY A 101 14.33 5.47 10.06
CA GLY A 101 15.63 6.02 9.65
C GLY A 101 16.74 5.70 10.67
N ARG A 102 18.01 5.76 10.24
CA ARG A 102 19.17 5.52 11.14
C ARG A 102 19.29 6.51 12.30
N TYR A 103 18.58 7.64 12.29
CA TYR A 103 18.67 8.68 13.34
C TYR A 103 17.35 9.41 13.66
N THR A 104 16.21 9.06 13.07
CA THR A 104 14.92 9.73 13.30
C THR A 104 13.76 8.74 13.21
N ARG A 105 12.83 8.80 14.18
CA ARG A 105 11.56 8.09 14.14
C ARG A 105 10.60 8.80 13.17
N ALA A 106 10.06 8.04 12.22
CA ALA A 106 8.99 8.36 11.27
C ALA A 106 9.27 9.50 10.26
N VAL A 107 9.69 9.14 9.05
CA VAL A 107 9.50 10.01 7.87
C VAL A 107 8.09 9.78 7.35
N VAL A 108 7.22 10.78 7.43
CA VAL A 108 5.89 10.80 6.81
C VAL A 108 6.01 11.43 5.43
N GLN A 109 5.91 10.63 4.37
CA GLN A 109 5.85 11.12 3.00
C GLN A 109 4.43 10.98 2.46
N LEU A 110 3.88 12.10 1.99
CA LEU A 110 2.51 12.23 1.52
C LEU A 110 2.50 12.46 0.00
N THR A 111 1.43 12.05 -0.67
CA THR A 111 1.15 12.43 -2.07
C THR A 111 1.09 13.97 -2.20
N ARG A 112 1.12 14.52 -3.43
CA ARG A 112 1.31 15.97 -3.73
C ARG A 112 0.45 16.98 -2.91
N ARG A 113 -0.59 16.57 -2.18
CA ARG A 113 -1.50 17.44 -1.41
C ARG A 113 -1.16 17.69 0.08
N GLY A 114 0.06 17.43 0.53
CA GLY A 114 0.59 18.18 1.68
C GLY A 114 1.53 17.38 2.55
N LEU A 115 2.72 17.92 2.80
CA LEU A 115 3.58 17.51 3.90
C LEU A 115 2.90 17.89 5.22
N VAL A 116 2.58 16.91 6.06
CA VAL A 116 2.46 17.13 7.51
C VAL A 116 3.79 16.68 8.13
N SER A 117 4.81 17.51 7.98
CA SER A 117 6.05 17.39 8.76
C SER A 117 5.95 18.33 9.96
N GLY A 118 5.79 17.78 11.16
CA GLY A 118 6.00 18.50 12.41
C GLY A 118 7.37 18.16 12.99
N PRO A 119 8.11 19.11 13.59
CA PRO A 119 9.28 18.77 14.39
C PRO A 119 8.84 18.00 15.64
N ALA A 120 9.62 17.02 16.07
CA ALA A 120 9.39 16.35 17.35
C ALA A 120 9.63 17.35 18.52
N PRO A 121 8.72 17.45 19.52
CA PRO A 121 9.03 18.12 20.78
C PRO A 121 10.11 17.32 21.55
N PRO A 122 10.83 17.98 22.49
CA PRO A 122 12.13 17.52 23.02
C PRO A 122 12.15 16.12 23.61
#